data_AF-A0A9E5LUR2-F1
#
_entry.id   AF-A0A9E5LUR2-F1
#
_cell.length_a   1.000
_cell.length_b   1.000
_cell.length_c   1.000
_cell.angle_alpha   90.00
_cell.angle_beta   90.00
_cell.angle_gamma   90.00
#
_symmetry.space_group_name_H-M   'P 1'
#
loop_
_entity.id
_entity.type
_entity.pdbx_description
1 polymer ?
#
loop_
_entity_poly.entity_id
_entity_poly.type
_entity_poly.pdbx_seq_one_letter_code
_entity_poly.pdbx_strand_id
1 'polypeptide(L)'
;MSDLHSINEAINKRAGRKLIPSILVSLGLLVVIFGTLAYLTPAFALFVGGAVLLALRELVTAFHARGIEVRFLHLGIADAIVLASAWFAGLPGLSVSIVVAMVVLLFLQLLKGVEGFVKNATATT
;
A
#
# COMPACT_ATOMS: atom_id res chain seq x y z
N MET A 1 15.30 30.75 22.30
CA MET A 1 15.35 29.92 21.08
C MET A 1 16.40 28.80 21.14
N SER A 2 17.52 28.96 21.87
CA SER A 2 18.55 27.91 22.07
C SER A 2 18.01 26.62 22.69
N ASP A 3 17.12 26.72 23.69
CA ASP A 3 16.63 25.56 24.44
C ASP A 3 15.68 24.64 23.66
N LEU A 4 14.87 25.21 22.75
CA LEU A 4 14.00 24.39 21.88
C LEU A 4 14.83 23.58 20.87
N HIS A 5 15.96 24.13 20.41
CA HIS A 5 16.83 23.45 19.46
C HIS A 5 17.61 22.32 20.14
N SER A 6 18.14 22.56 21.35
CA SER A 6 18.85 21.53 22.12
C SER A 6 17.95 20.38 22.55
N ILE A 7 16.69 20.66 22.94
CA ILE A 7 15.68 19.63 23.21
C ILE A 7 15.35 18.85 21.94
N ASN A 8 15.09 19.51 20.82
CA ASN A 8 14.81 18.83 19.55
C ASN A 8 15.98 17.92 19.12
N GLU A 9 17.22 18.37 19.27
CA GLU A 9 18.40 17.59 18.93
C GLU A 9 18.60 16.38 19.85
N ALA A 10 18.39 16.55 21.17
CA ALA A 10 18.43 15.45 22.12
C ALA A 10 17.35 14.39 21.85
N ILE A 11 16.12 14.81 21.53
CA ILE A 11 15.05 13.85 21.21
C ILE A 11 15.27 13.24 19.83
N ASN A 12 15.76 13.98 18.82
CA ASN A 12 16.12 13.44 17.50
C ASN A 12 17.19 12.36 17.61
N LYS A 13 18.19 12.56 18.48
CA LYS A 13 19.26 11.58 18.75
C LYS A 13 18.71 10.30 19.39
N ARG A 14 17.67 10.42 20.23
CA ARG A 14 16.97 9.27 20.84
C ARG A 14 16.01 8.56 19.87
N ALA A 15 15.34 9.32 19.01
CA ALA A 15 14.33 8.81 18.07
C ALA A 15 14.93 8.23 16.78
N GLY A 16 16.20 8.54 16.47
CA GLY A 16 16.87 8.08 15.25
C GLY A 16 16.33 8.71 13.95
N ARG A 17 15.37 9.64 14.03
CA ARG A 17 14.85 10.45 12.91
C ARG A 17 14.49 11.86 13.36
N LYS A 18 14.35 12.78 12.40
CA LYS A 18 13.87 14.15 12.66
C LYS A 18 12.39 14.12 13.10
N LEU A 19 12.12 14.49 14.35
CA LEU A 19 10.80 14.43 14.99
C LEU A 19 9.81 15.44 14.42
N ILE A 20 10.22 16.71 14.34
CA ILE A 20 9.33 17.79 13.88
C ILE A 20 8.80 17.50 12.46
N PRO A 21 9.63 17.14 11.46
CA PRO A 21 9.14 16.71 10.16
C PRO A 21 8.19 15.51 10.22
N SER A 22 8.49 14.52 11.08
CA SER A 22 7.61 13.35 11.23
C SER A 22 6.24 13.72 11.78
N ILE A 23 6.17 14.62 12.76
CA ILE A 23 4.92 15.09 13.34
C ILE A 23 4.10 15.82 12.27
N LEU A 24 4.75 16.70 11.50
CA LEU A 24 4.10 17.42 10.40
C LEU A 24 3.52 16.48 9.35
N VAL A 25 4.26 15.42 8.96
CA VAL A 25 3.75 14.41 8.01
C VAL A 25 2.54 13.68 8.59
N SER A 26 2.59 13.23 9.85
CA SER A 26 1.45 12.53 10.46
C SER A 26 0.20 13.41 10.60
N LEU A 27 0.37 14.67 11.00
CA LEU A 27 -0.75 15.63 11.06
C LEU A 27 -1.25 15.99 9.66
N GLY A 28 -0.35 16.15 8.70
CA GLY A 28 -0.71 16.36 7.29
C GLY A 28 -1.54 15.21 6.74
N LEU A 29 -1.17 13.97 7.05
CA LEU A 29 -1.92 12.79 6.63
C LEU A 29 -3.33 12.77 7.25
N LEU A 30 -3.47 13.12 8.53
CA LEU A 30 -4.78 13.27 9.17
C LEU A 30 -5.64 14.32 8.45
N VAL A 31 -5.07 15.50 8.16
CA VAL A 31 -5.77 16.57 7.43
C VAL A 31 -6.20 16.09 6.04
N VAL A 32 -5.33 15.40 5.31
CA VAL A 32 -5.67 14.85 3.99
C VAL A 32 -6.79 13.83 4.10
N ILE A 33 -6.71 12.87 5.02
CA ILE A 33 -7.73 11.82 5.20
C ILE A 33 -9.08 12.43 5.58
N PHE A 34 -9.15 13.19 6.68
CA PHE A 34 -10.41 13.76 7.15
C PHE A 34 -10.94 14.84 6.22
N GLY A 35 -10.07 15.66 5.63
CA GLY A 35 -10.45 16.70 4.68
C GLY A 35 -11.01 16.12 3.39
N THR A 36 -10.36 15.12 2.80
CA THR A 36 -10.88 14.48 1.58
C THR A 36 -12.17 13.72 1.87
N LEU A 37 -12.29 13.03 3.00
CA LEU A 37 -13.55 12.37 3.38
C LEU A 37 -14.70 13.37 3.55
N ALA A 38 -14.46 14.54 4.16
CA ALA A 38 -15.49 15.53 4.44
C ALA A 38 -15.95 16.32 3.21
N TYR A 39 -15.04 16.63 2.28
CA TYR A 39 -15.33 17.57 1.18
C TYR A 39 -15.30 16.92 -0.21
N LEU A 40 -14.48 15.88 -0.42
CA LEU A 40 -14.27 15.28 -1.75
C LEU A 40 -13.94 13.79 -1.65
N THR A 41 -14.94 12.99 -1.32
CA THR A 41 -14.77 11.54 -1.09
C THR A 41 -14.11 10.79 -2.26
N PRO A 42 -14.35 11.14 -3.55
CA PRO A 42 -13.61 10.52 -4.66
C PRO A 42 -12.09 10.79 -4.62
N ALA A 43 -11.66 11.96 -4.13
CA ALA A 43 -10.24 12.25 -3.97
C ALA A 43 -9.60 11.41 -2.85
N PHE A 44 -10.36 11.08 -1.80
CA PHE A 44 -9.91 10.13 -0.79
C PHE A 44 -9.65 8.74 -1.41
N ALA A 45 -10.57 8.24 -2.25
CA ALA A 45 -10.39 6.95 -2.93
C ALA A 45 -9.14 6.94 -3.82
N LEU A 46 -8.90 8.02 -4.59
CA LEU A 46 -7.68 8.16 -5.39
C LEU A 46 -6.41 8.23 -4.54
N PHE A 47 -6.45 8.95 -3.41
CA PHE A 47 -5.32 9.05 -2.48
C PHE A 47 -4.97 7.68 -1.89
N VAL A 48 -5.98 6.93 -1.42
CA VAL A 48 -5.79 5.57 -0.90
C VAL A 48 -5.26 4.64 -1.98
N GLY A 49 -5.84 4.66 -3.19
CA GLY A 49 -5.37 3.83 -4.29
C GLY A 49 -3.91 4.11 -4.66
N GLY A 50 -3.51 5.38 -4.70
CA GLY A 50 -2.11 5.76 -4.92
C GLY A 50 -1.18 5.26 -3.81
N ALA A 51 -1.60 5.36 -2.55
CA ALA A 51 -0.83 4.88 -1.41
C ALA A 51 -0.65 3.35 -1.42
N VAL A 52 -1.70 2.60 -1.76
CA VAL A 52 -1.64 1.14 -1.85
C VAL A 52 -0.76 0.71 -3.02
N LEU A 53 -0.87 1.35 -4.19
CA LEU A 53 0.03 1.07 -5.32
C LEU A 53 1.50 1.35 -4.99
N LEU A 54 1.79 2.42 -4.24
CA LEU A 54 3.15 2.69 -3.77
C LEU A 54 3.63 1.58 -2.83
N ALA A 55 2.81 1.18 -1.86
CA ALA A 55 3.13 0.08 -0.94
C ALA A 55 3.38 -1.24 -1.70
N LEU A 56 2.54 -1.56 -2.69
CA LEU A 56 2.71 -2.72 -3.56
C LEU A 56 4.02 -2.65 -4.35
N ARG A 57 4.40 -1.48 -4.86
CA ARG A 57 5.67 -1.31 -5.59
C ARG A 57 6.86 -1.60 -4.68
N GLU A 58 6.86 -1.05 -3.47
CA GLU A 58 7.94 -1.30 -2.49
C GLU A 58 7.96 -2.78 -2.08
N LEU A 59 6.80 -3.41 -1.90
CA LEU A 59 6.70 -4.83 -1.57
C LEU A 59 7.22 -5.73 -2.69
N VAL A 60 6.83 -5.48 -3.94
CA VAL A 60 7.34 -6.21 -5.12
C VAL A 60 8.85 -6.04 -5.26
N THR A 61 9.36 -4.84 -5.02
CA THR A 61 10.81 -4.57 -5.03
C THR A 61 11.52 -5.40 -3.95
N ALA A 62 10.97 -5.47 -2.74
CA ALA A 62 11.50 -6.29 -1.66
C ALA A 62 11.45 -7.80 -1.98
N PHE A 63 10.40 -8.27 -2.65
CA PHE A 63 10.30 -9.65 -3.12
C PHE A 63 11.32 -9.99 -4.20
N HIS A 64 11.54 -9.09 -5.17
CA HIS A 64 12.59 -9.26 -6.17
C HIS A 64 13.99 -9.33 -5.56
N ALA A 65 14.27 -8.56 -4.49
CA ALA A 65 15.53 -8.66 -3.76
C ALA A 65 15.77 -10.03 -3.11
N ARG A 66 14.72 -10.86 -2.94
CA ARG A 66 14.77 -12.24 -2.46
C ARG A 66 14.61 -13.29 -3.58
N GLY A 67 14.66 -12.86 -4.84
CA GLY A 67 14.52 -13.74 -6.01
C GLY A 67 13.11 -14.32 -6.18
N ILE A 68 12.08 -13.63 -5.67
CA ILE A 68 10.67 -14.01 -5.85
C ILE A 68 10.11 -13.17 -7.00
N GLU A 69 9.67 -13.81 -8.08
CA GLU A 69 9.24 -13.12 -9.30
C GLU A 69 7.74 -12.80 -9.27
N VAL A 70 7.43 -11.61 -8.79
CA VAL A 70 6.06 -11.08 -8.68
C VAL A 70 5.88 -9.92 -9.64
N ARG A 71 4.83 -9.96 -10.48
CA ARG A 71 4.59 -8.91 -11.47
C ARG A 71 3.70 -7.82 -10.87
N PHE A 72 4.29 -6.64 -10.67
CA PHE A 72 3.58 -5.43 -10.20
C PHE A 72 2.32 -5.13 -11.01
N LEU A 73 2.36 -5.29 -12.33
CA LEU A 73 1.22 -5.00 -13.20
C LEU A 73 -0.02 -5.84 -12.86
N HIS A 74 0.16 -7.14 -12.56
CA HIS A 74 -0.97 -8.01 -12.20
C HIS A 74 -1.55 -7.63 -10.84
N LEU A 75 -0.67 -7.39 -9.85
CA LEU A 75 -1.08 -6.98 -8.50
C LEU A 75 -1.77 -5.61 -8.51
N GLY A 76 -1.23 -4.64 -9.25
CA GLY A 76 -1.81 -3.30 -9.34
C GLY A 76 -3.17 -3.28 -10.02
N ILE A 77 -3.39 -4.10 -11.06
CA ILE A 77 -4.71 -4.24 -11.69
C ILE A 77 -5.69 -4.90 -10.71
N ALA A 78 -5.27 -5.96 -10.02
CA ALA A 78 -6.10 -6.63 -9.02
C ALA A 78 -6.52 -5.66 -7.90
N ASP A 79 -5.57 -4.90 -7.36
CA ASP A 79 -5.82 -3.88 -6.34
C ASP A 79 -6.81 -2.80 -6.82
N ALA A 80 -6.61 -2.27 -8.03
CA ALA A 80 -7.53 -1.29 -8.61
C ALA A 80 -8.96 -1.84 -8.77
N ILE A 81 -9.11 -3.11 -9.18
CA ILE A 81 -10.42 -3.77 -9.30
C ILE A 81 -11.05 -3.95 -7.91
N VAL A 82 -10.27 -4.35 -6.91
CA VAL A 82 -10.76 -4.55 -5.54
C VAL A 82 -11.23 -3.22 -4.94
N LEU A 83 -10.43 -2.15 -5.08
CA LEU A 83 -10.79 -0.81 -4.62
C LEU A 83 -12.03 -0.27 -5.34
N ALA A 84 -12.11 -0.41 -6.66
CA ALA A 84 -13.29 -0.02 -7.43
C ALA A 84 -14.53 -0.82 -6.99
N SER A 85 -14.39 -2.13 -6.79
CA SER A 85 -15.49 -3.00 -6.34
C SER A 85 -15.97 -2.63 -4.94
N ALA A 86 -15.05 -2.28 -4.04
CA ALA A 86 -15.39 -1.79 -2.71
C ALA A 86 -16.15 -0.45 -2.76
N TRP A 87 -15.76 0.44 -3.68
CA TRP A 87 -16.40 1.74 -3.87
C TRP A 87 -17.82 1.63 -4.42
N PHE A 88 -18.01 0.85 -5.49
CA PHE A 88 -19.30 0.77 -6.19
C PHE A 88 -20.27 -0.27 -5.60
N ALA A 89 -19.76 -1.38 -5.08
CA ALA A 89 -20.57 -2.51 -4.61
C ALA A 89 -20.38 -2.81 -3.11
N GLY A 90 -19.65 -1.96 -2.38
CA GLY A 90 -19.49 -2.04 -0.93
C GLY A 90 -18.82 -3.33 -0.46
N LEU A 91 -19.23 -3.81 0.72
CA LEU A 91 -18.66 -5.00 1.36
C LEU A 91 -18.83 -6.30 0.51
N PRO A 92 -19.98 -6.57 -0.13
CA PRO A 92 -20.11 -7.72 -1.03
C PRO A 92 -19.15 -7.64 -2.22
N GLY A 93 -19.04 -6.48 -2.87
CA GLY A 93 -18.13 -6.26 -3.99
C GLY A 93 -16.66 -6.46 -3.60
N LEU A 94 -16.25 -5.91 -2.46
CA LEU A 94 -14.93 -6.13 -1.88
C LEU A 94 -14.64 -7.62 -1.67
N SER A 95 -15.56 -8.32 -1.01
CA SER A 95 -15.39 -9.74 -0.66
C SER A 95 -15.24 -10.61 -1.90
N VAL A 96 -16.11 -10.42 -2.90
CA VAL A 96 -16.09 -11.20 -4.15
C VAL A 96 -14.83 -10.87 -4.96
N SER A 97 -14.49 -9.59 -5.11
CA SER A 97 -13.34 -9.16 -5.91
C SER A 97 -12.01 -9.65 -5.34
N ILE A 98 -11.84 -9.67 -4.01
CA ILE A 98 -10.64 -10.23 -3.37
C ILE A 98 -10.48 -11.72 -3.70
N VAL A 99 -11.54 -12.51 -3.55
CA VAL A 99 -11.50 -13.95 -3.83
C VAL A 99 -11.20 -14.20 -5.31
N VAL A 100 -11.86 -13.48 -6.21
CA VAL A 100 -11.62 -13.59 -7.65
C VAL A 100 -10.20 -13.16 -8.01
N ALA A 101 -9.72 -12.04 -7.48
CA ALA A 101 -8.36 -11.56 -7.69
C ALA A 101 -7.33 -12.61 -7.26
N MET A 102 -7.50 -13.20 -6.07
CA MET A 102 -6.62 -14.25 -5.56
C MET A 102 -6.56 -15.46 -6.50
N VAL A 103 -7.71 -15.97 -6.93
CA VAL A 103 -7.79 -17.11 -7.87
C VAL A 103 -7.14 -16.79 -9.21
N VAL A 104 -7.43 -15.61 -9.78
CA VAL A 104 -6.88 -15.17 -11.07
C VAL A 104 -5.37 -15.00 -10.97
N LEU A 105 -4.86 -14.38 -9.91
CA LEU A 105 -3.43 -14.17 -9.70
C LEU A 105 -2.67 -15.50 -9.56
N LEU A 106 -3.21 -16.46 -8.81
CA LEU A 106 -2.65 -17.81 -8.70
C LEU A 106 -2.65 -18.52 -10.05
N PHE A 107 -3.74 -18.42 -10.81
CA PHE A 107 -3.82 -19.01 -12.14
C PHE A 107 -2.80 -18.40 -13.11
N LEU A 108 -2.68 -17.06 -13.12
CA LEU A 108 -1.68 -16.36 -13.93
C LEU A 108 -0.24 -16.73 -13.54
N GLN A 109 0.00 -17.04 -12.27
CA GLN A 109 1.30 -17.51 -11.82
C GLN A 109 1.56 -18.95 -12.28
N LEU A 110 0.55 -19.82 -12.24
CA LEU A 110 0.63 -21.20 -12.71
C LEU A 110 0.95 -21.28 -14.21
N LEU A 111 0.42 -20.36 -15.01
CA LEU A 111 0.71 -20.27 -16.45
C LEU A 111 2.20 -20.00 -16.75
N LYS A 112 2.99 -19.49 -15.79
CA LYS A 112 4.43 -19.28 -15.96
C LYS A 112 5.25 -20.55 -15.71
N GLY A 113 4.63 -21.65 -15.29
CA GLY A 113 5.29 -22.92 -14.99
C GLY A 113 5.28 -23.26 -13.49
N VAL A 114 5.71 -24.49 -13.20
CA VAL A 114 5.68 -25.06 -11.84
C VAL A 114 6.97 -24.75 -11.06
N GLU A 115 8.04 -24.40 -11.75
CA GLU A 115 9.32 -24.03 -11.13
C GLU A 115 9.16 -22.79 -10.26
N GLY A 116 9.45 -22.93 -8.96
CA GLY A 116 9.28 -21.83 -8.00
C GLY A 116 7.82 -21.41 -7.78
N PHE A 117 6.83 -22.19 -8.23
CA PHE A 117 5.41 -21.84 -8.13
C PHE A 117 4.99 -21.59 -6.68
N VAL A 118 5.30 -22.50 -5.75
CA VAL A 118 4.94 -22.35 -4.32
C VAL A 118 5.50 -21.04 -3.76
N LYS A 119 6.80 -20.77 -4.00
CA LYS A 119 7.48 -19.55 -3.55
C LYS A 119 6.80 -18.28 -4.08
N ASN A 120 6.48 -18.26 -5.38
CA ASN A 120 5.92 -17.07 -6.02
C ASN A 120 4.41 -16.92 -5.77
N ALA A 121 3.68 -18.02 -5.62
CA ALA A 121 2.25 -18.04 -5.30
C ALA A 121 2.02 -17.45 -3.90
N THR A 122 2.78 -17.91 -2.89
CA THR A 122 2.68 -17.38 -1.52
C THR A 122 2.99 -15.89 -1.42
N ALA A 123 3.79 -15.33 -2.33
CA ALA A 123 4.08 -13.89 -2.35
C ALA A 123 3.04 -13.05 -3.10
N THR A 124 2.18 -13.69 -3.89
CA THR A 124 1.16 -13.01 -4.72
C THR A 124 -0.22 -12.98 -4.04
N THR A 125 -0.45 -13.86 -3.06
CA THR A 125 -1.66 -13.95 -2.22
C THR A 125 -1.45 -13.29 -0.87
#